data_AF-A0A849WHX6-F1
#
_entry.id   AF-A0A849WHX6-F1
#
_cell.length_a   1.000
_cell.length_b   1.000
_cell.length_c   1.000
_cell.angle_alpha   90.00
_cell.angle_beta   90.00
_cell.angle_gamma   90.00
#
_symmetry.space_group_name_H-M   'P 1'
#
loop_
_entity.id
_entity.type
_entity.pdbx_description
1 polymer ?
#
loop_
_entity_poly.entity_id
_entity_poly.type
_entity_poly.pdbx_seq_one_letter_code
_entity_poly.pdbx_strand_id
1 'polypeptide(L)'
;MVDYIELVKVADENSEELRIASIVHQLRVVSQILDTPVVALAQMNRATVTGGGGGKQIKKIESRRPVLEGLRYSGKQEQEASTVLGLFNRYIESSDASSEEDQNRTEGAVSAAPLEIITHKNRYGESNKIINMVFNMVTGNIEGKRK
;
A
#
# COMPACT_ATOMS: atom_id res chain seq x y z
N MET A 1 0.77 16.55 0.07
CA MET A 1 0.75 15.12 -0.28
C MET A 1 1.90 14.85 -1.24
N VAL A 2 2.56 13.70 -1.12
CA VAL A 2 3.71 13.29 -1.97
C VAL A 2 3.35 11.97 -2.67
N ASP A 3 3.42 11.94 -4.00
CA ASP A 3 3.13 10.78 -4.85
C ASP A 3 4.29 10.56 -5.83
N TYR A 4 5.16 9.56 -5.66
CA TYR A 4 5.38 8.70 -4.49
C TYR A 4 6.86 8.84 -4.03
N ILE A 5 7.17 8.43 -2.79
CA ILE A 5 8.46 8.75 -2.09
C ILE A 5 9.69 8.39 -2.92
N GLU A 6 9.66 7.27 -3.63
CA GLU A 6 10.80 6.75 -4.39
C GLU A 6 11.21 7.64 -5.58
N LEU A 7 10.31 8.52 -6.05
CA LEU A 7 10.59 9.51 -7.09
C LEU A 7 11.31 10.76 -6.55
N VAL A 8 11.35 10.97 -5.23
CA VAL A 8 12.03 12.11 -4.62
C VAL A 8 13.55 11.93 -4.78
N LYS A 9 14.20 12.95 -5.35
CA LYS A 9 15.65 12.98 -5.54
C LYS A 9 16.31 13.67 -4.34
N VAL A 10 17.32 13.02 -3.80
CA VAL A 10 18.21 13.55 -2.76
C VAL A 10 19.65 13.42 -3.28
N ALA A 11 20.57 14.25 -2.80
CA ALA A 11 21.98 14.19 -3.16
C ALA A 11 22.55 12.77 -2.98
N ASP A 12 23.58 12.43 -3.77
CA ASP A 12 24.14 11.08 -3.93
C ASP A 12 24.23 10.31 -2.60
N GLU A 13 23.30 9.38 -2.41
CA GLU A 13 23.34 8.41 -1.33
C GLU A 13 23.66 7.04 -1.91
N ASN A 14 24.68 6.39 -1.33
CA ASN A 14 25.25 5.13 -1.83
C ASN A 14 24.29 3.93 -1.80
N SER A 15 23.12 4.06 -1.16
CA SER A 15 22.10 3.01 -1.07
C SER A 15 20.69 3.59 -1.13
N GLU A 16 19.79 2.94 -1.87
CA GLU A 16 18.37 3.32 -1.92
C GLU A 16 17.70 3.26 -0.54
N GLU A 17 18.15 2.35 0.34
CA GLU A 17 17.71 2.24 1.74
C GLU A 17 17.93 3.53 2.51
N LEU A 18 19.17 4.02 2.45
CA LEU A 18 19.56 5.25 3.13
C LEU A 18 18.82 6.43 2.53
N ARG A 19 18.71 6.49 1.19
CA ARG A 19 18.02 7.58 0.49
C ARG A 19 16.59 7.72 0.98
N ILE A 20 15.86 6.61 1.07
CA ILE A 20 14.46 6.66 1.48
C ILE A 20 14.32 6.92 2.98
N ALA A 21 15.22 6.38 3.80
CA ALA A 21 15.29 6.74 5.22
C ALA A 21 15.53 8.24 5.44
N SER A 22 16.39 8.86 4.61
CA SER A 22 16.71 10.29 4.62
C SER A 22 15.49 11.13 4.20
N ILE A 23 14.80 10.73 3.13
CA ILE A 23 13.57 11.38 2.67
C ILE A 23 12.49 11.34 3.76
N VAL A 24 12.21 10.18 4.34
CA VAL A 24 11.17 10.05 5.38
C VAL A 24 11.50 10.91 6.60
N HIS A 25 12.77 10.96 6.99
CA HIS A 25 13.23 11.81 8.08
C HIS A 25 13.01 13.30 7.81
N GLN A 26 13.39 13.75 6.62
CA GLN A 26 13.17 15.14 6.21
C GLN A 26 11.67 15.48 6.15
N LEU A 27 10.84 14.57 5.61
CA LEU A 27 9.38 14.75 5.59
C LEU A 27 8.81 14.85 7.01
N ARG A 28 9.31 14.04 7.95
CA ARG A 28 8.91 14.11 9.36
C ARG A 28 9.29 15.46 9.97
N VAL A 29 10.52 15.91 9.78
CA VAL A 29 11.01 17.20 10.29
C VAL A 29 10.16 18.34 9.72
N VAL A 30 9.94 18.36 8.40
CA VAL A 30 9.09 19.37 7.74
C VAL A 30 7.67 19.35 8.29
N SER A 31 7.07 18.17 8.52
CA SER A 31 5.72 18.07 9.09
C SER A 31 5.62 18.70 10.49
N GLN A 32 6.69 18.61 11.29
CA GLN A 32 6.74 19.18 12.63
C GLN A 32 7.01 20.69 12.61
N ILE A 33 7.91 21.15 11.74
CA ILE A 33 8.25 22.57 11.61
C ILE A 33 7.05 23.37 11.09
N LEU A 34 6.32 22.83 10.12
CA LEU A 34 5.20 23.50 9.48
C LEU A 34 3.84 23.20 10.14
N ASP A 35 3.83 22.39 11.21
CA ASP A 35 2.61 21.90 11.88
C ASP A 35 1.54 21.41 10.89
N THR A 36 1.97 20.74 9.82
CA THR A 36 1.13 20.35 8.70
C THR A 36 1.25 18.85 8.46
N PRO A 37 0.12 18.09 8.39
CA PRO A 37 0.18 16.66 8.16
C PRO A 37 0.72 16.35 6.76
N VAL A 38 1.76 15.52 6.72
CA VAL A 38 2.35 15.02 5.47
C VAL A 38 1.85 13.61 5.21
N VAL A 39 1.17 13.44 4.07
CA VAL A 39 0.80 12.12 3.51
C VAL A 39 1.73 11.83 2.34
N ALA A 40 2.39 10.68 2.39
CA ALA A 40 3.32 10.24 1.36
C ALA A 40 2.99 8.80 0.95
N LEU A 41 2.93 8.57 -0.37
CA LEU A 41 2.67 7.25 -0.94
C LEU A 41 3.99 6.49 -1.09
N ALA A 42 3.98 5.21 -0.79
CA ALA A 42 5.13 4.31 -0.92
C ALA A 42 4.70 3.04 -1.66
N GLN A 43 5.59 2.49 -2.48
CA GLN A 43 5.32 1.24 -3.17
C GLN A 43 5.76 0.04 -2.32
N MET A 44 5.03 -1.07 -2.46
CA MET A 44 5.41 -2.34 -1.87
C MET A 44 6.39 -3.10 -2.78
N ASN A 45 7.25 -3.92 -2.18
CA ASN A 45 8.11 -4.80 -2.95
C ASN A 45 7.28 -5.84 -3.72
N ARG A 46 7.55 -6.03 -5.02
CA ARG A 46 6.87 -7.04 -5.85
C ARG A 46 7.07 -8.47 -5.33
N ALA A 47 8.18 -8.74 -4.65
CA ALA A 47 8.50 -10.06 -4.11
C ALA A 47 7.61 -10.49 -2.94
N THR A 48 7.08 -9.53 -2.16
CA THR A 48 6.17 -9.83 -1.04
C THR A 48 4.77 -10.16 -1.52
N VAL A 49 4.34 -9.56 -2.64
CA VAL A 49 3.06 -9.88 -3.30
C VAL A 49 3.13 -11.20 -4.06
N THR A 50 4.23 -11.47 -4.77
CA THR A 50 4.39 -12.69 -5.59
C THR A 50 4.94 -13.89 -4.83
N GLY A 51 5.45 -13.71 -3.60
CA GLY A 51 6.05 -14.79 -2.83
C GLY A 51 7.29 -15.35 -3.49
N GLY A 52 8.33 -14.53 -3.66
CA GLY A 52 9.69 -14.99 -3.93
C GLY A 52 9.83 -16.01 -5.07
N GLY A 53 9.97 -15.53 -6.30
CA GLY A 53 10.56 -16.30 -7.40
C GLY A 53 9.57 -17.02 -8.31
N GLY A 54 9.38 -16.46 -9.51
CA GLY A 54 9.34 -17.20 -10.78
C GLY A 54 8.31 -18.33 -11.02
N GLY A 55 7.33 -18.56 -10.16
CA GLY A 55 6.39 -19.66 -10.34
C GLY A 55 4.99 -19.35 -9.85
N LYS A 56 3.99 -19.68 -10.69
CA LYS A 56 2.57 -19.82 -10.35
C LYS A 56 2.42 -20.73 -9.11
N GLN A 57 2.53 -20.18 -7.92
CA GLN A 57 1.89 -20.75 -6.74
C GLN A 57 0.79 -19.80 -6.33
N ILE A 58 -0.45 -20.29 -6.41
CA ILE A 58 -1.65 -19.60 -5.97
C ILE A 58 -1.53 -19.44 -4.45
N LYS A 59 -0.86 -18.37 -4.03
CA LYS A 59 -0.90 -17.90 -2.65
C LYS A 59 -2.35 -17.60 -2.32
N LYS A 60 -2.84 -18.08 -1.17
CA LYS A 60 -4.16 -17.69 -0.65
C LYS A 60 -4.24 -16.16 -0.71
N ILE A 61 -5.36 -15.61 -1.19
CA ILE A 61 -5.58 -14.15 -1.35
C ILE A 61 -5.22 -13.38 -0.08
N GLU A 62 -5.44 -13.98 1.11
CA GLU A 62 -5.06 -13.41 2.40
C GLU A 62 -3.56 -13.13 2.55
N SER A 63 -2.70 -13.94 1.93
CA SER A 63 -1.24 -13.78 1.95
C SER A 63 -0.70 -12.74 0.95
N ARG A 64 -1.59 -12.16 0.11
CA ARG A 64 -1.29 -11.02 -0.76
C ARG A 64 -1.67 -9.68 -0.10
N ARG A 65 -2.25 -9.71 1.10
CA ARG A 65 -2.51 -8.48 1.85
C ARG A 65 -1.21 -7.73 2.13
N PRO A 66 -1.22 -6.39 2.07
CA PRO A 66 -0.11 -5.58 2.52
C PRO A 66 0.32 -5.97 3.92
N VAL A 67 1.63 -6.06 4.13
CA VAL A 67 2.26 -6.26 5.44
C VAL A 67 3.42 -5.28 5.55
N LEU A 68 3.75 -4.86 6.77
CA LEU A 68 4.84 -3.90 7.01
C LEU A 68 6.20 -4.41 6.52
N GLU A 69 6.43 -5.72 6.65
CA GLU A 69 7.59 -6.42 6.10
C GLU A 69 7.70 -6.32 4.57
N GLY A 70 6.60 -5.97 3.90
CA GLY A 70 6.53 -5.75 2.46
C GLY A 70 6.94 -4.35 2.01
N LEU A 71 7.16 -3.40 2.94
CA LEU A 71 7.83 -2.15 2.63
C LEU A 71 9.31 -2.45 2.39
N ARG A 72 9.82 -2.11 1.20
CA ARG A 72 11.19 -2.46 0.75
C ARG A 72 12.28 -2.01 1.73
N TYR A 73 12.00 -0.98 2.54
CA TYR A 73 12.93 -0.37 3.49
C TYR A 73 12.25 -0.09 4.85
N SER A 74 11.42 -1.04 5.30
CA SER A 74 10.49 -0.93 6.42
C SER A 74 11.09 -0.36 7.71
N GLY A 75 12.36 -0.64 8.02
CA GLY A 75 12.98 -0.31 9.31
C GLY A 75 12.80 1.15 9.74
N LYS A 76 13.26 2.11 8.94
CA LYS A 76 13.21 3.54 9.32
C LYS A 76 11.89 4.21 8.96
N GLN A 77 11.27 3.80 7.85
CA GLN A 77 9.97 4.34 7.43
C GLN A 77 8.88 4.04 8.45
N GLU A 78 8.83 2.79 8.93
CA GLU A 78 7.85 2.37 9.92
C GLU A 78 8.07 3.14 11.23
N GLN A 79 9.30 3.25 11.72
CA GLN A 79 9.60 3.90 12.99
C GLN A 79 9.19 5.38 13.01
N GLU A 80 9.46 6.13 11.94
CA GLU A 80 9.21 7.57 11.88
C GLU A 80 7.77 7.94 11.50
N ALA A 81 7.08 7.10 10.74
CA ALA A 81 5.68 7.31 10.40
C ALA A 81 4.79 7.29 11.67
N SER A 82 3.91 8.29 11.81
CA SER A 82 2.87 8.24 12.86
C SER A 82 1.80 7.20 12.54
N THR A 83 1.44 7.06 11.27
CA THR A 83 0.39 6.18 10.78
C THR A 83 0.87 5.51 9.49
N VAL A 84 0.61 4.21 9.35
CA VAL A 84 0.89 3.44 8.13
C VAL A 84 -0.40 2.72 7.72
N LEU A 85 -0.84 2.97 6.50
CA LEU A 85 -2.04 2.38 5.91
C LEU A 85 -1.66 1.49 4.72
N GLY A 86 -2.16 0.27 4.70
CA GLY A 86 -2.13 -0.62 3.55
C GLY A 86 -3.44 -0.54 2.78
N LEU A 87 -3.37 -0.52 1.44
CA LEU A 87 -4.54 -0.61 0.57
C LEU A 87 -4.56 -1.98 -0.10
N PHE A 88 -5.69 -2.68 -0.02
CA PHE A 88 -5.85 -4.00 -0.62
C PHE A 88 -7.16 -4.11 -1.38
N ASN A 89 -7.08 -4.22 -2.70
CA ASN A 89 -8.24 -4.46 -3.55
C ASN A 89 -8.38 -5.96 -3.82
N ARG A 90 -9.28 -6.62 -3.08
CA ARG A 90 -9.46 -8.07 -3.17
C ARG A 90 -9.88 -8.54 -4.56
N TYR A 91 -10.64 -7.73 -5.31
CA TYR A 91 -11.16 -8.10 -6.64
C TYR A 91 -10.07 -8.19 -7.70
N ILE A 92 -9.15 -7.22 -7.72
CA ILE A 92 -8.00 -7.23 -8.64
C ILE A 92 -7.08 -8.40 -8.28
N GLU A 93 -6.78 -8.55 -6.99
CA GLU A 93 -5.88 -9.58 -6.50
C GLU A 93 -6.42 -11.01 -6.72
N SER A 94 -7.75 -11.21 -6.71
CA SER A 94 -8.37 -12.48 -7.09
C SER A 94 -8.34 -12.73 -8.59
N SER A 95 -8.51 -11.70 -9.42
CA SER A 95 -8.46 -11.80 -10.89
C SER A 95 -7.06 -12.13 -11.39
N ASP A 96 -6.04 -11.60 -10.73
CA ASP A 96 -4.62 -11.92 -10.98
C ASP A 96 -4.25 -13.35 -10.52
N ALA A 97 -5.02 -13.93 -9.59
CA ALA A 97 -4.76 -15.27 -9.06
C ALA A 97 -5.53 -16.38 -9.81
N SER A 98 -6.57 -16.03 -10.58
CA SER A 98 -7.34 -16.96 -11.41
C SER A 98 -6.62 -17.32 -12.72
N SER A 99 -6.82 -18.55 -13.20
CA SER A 99 -6.33 -19.00 -14.51
C SER A 99 -6.97 -18.19 -15.65
N GLU A 100 -6.28 -18.06 -16.78
CA GLU A 100 -6.73 -17.31 -17.98
C GLU A 100 -8.14 -17.73 -18.47
N GLU A 101 -8.57 -18.97 -18.20
CA GLU A 101 -9.90 -19.48 -18.56
C GLU A 101 -11.05 -18.89 -17.68
N ASP A 102 -10.77 -18.48 -16.44
CA ASP A 102 -11.76 -17.86 -15.53
C ASP A 102 -11.83 -16.33 -15.70
N GLN A 103 -10.80 -15.71 -16.27
CA GLN A 103 -10.76 -14.27 -16.53
C GLN A 103 -11.85 -13.86 -17.54
N ASN A 104 -12.09 -14.67 -18.57
CA ASN A 104 -13.14 -14.46 -19.58
C ASN A 104 -14.59 -14.45 -19.04
N ARG A 105 -14.84 -14.98 -17.83
CA ARG A 105 -16.17 -14.96 -17.19
C ARG A 105 -16.41 -13.74 -16.32
N THR A 106 -15.37 -12.96 -16.03
CA THR A 106 -15.43 -11.82 -15.10
C THR A 106 -15.36 -10.48 -15.85
N GLU A 107 -15.31 -10.48 -17.18
CA GLU A 107 -15.41 -9.30 -18.06
C GLU A 107 -16.81 -8.66 -18.11
N GLY A 108 -17.65 -8.88 -17.08
CA GLY A 108 -18.75 -7.98 -16.80
C GLY A 108 -18.17 -6.72 -16.16
N ALA A 109 -18.48 -5.53 -16.68
CA ALA A 109 -18.00 -4.25 -16.16
C ALA A 109 -18.33 -4.08 -14.66
N VAL A 110 -17.46 -4.57 -13.79
CA VAL A 110 -17.58 -4.40 -12.34
C VAL A 110 -17.28 -2.93 -12.07
N SER A 111 -18.32 -2.12 -11.91
CA SER A 111 -18.15 -0.70 -11.62
C SER A 111 -17.67 -0.47 -10.18
N ALA A 112 -17.75 -1.47 -9.29
CA ALA A 112 -17.45 -1.33 -7.87
C ALA A 112 -16.75 -2.57 -7.30
N ALA A 113 -15.55 -2.38 -6.75
CA ALA A 113 -14.74 -3.42 -6.12
C ALA A 113 -14.62 -3.22 -4.59
N PRO A 114 -14.57 -4.28 -3.78
CA PRO A 114 -14.25 -4.17 -2.36
C PRO A 114 -12.80 -3.70 -2.16
N LEU A 115 -12.62 -2.64 -1.36
CA LEU A 115 -11.33 -2.10 -0.96
C LEU A 115 -11.16 -2.25 0.56
N GLU A 116 -10.12 -2.96 0.99
CA GLU A 116 -9.72 -3.05 2.39
C GLU A 116 -8.63 -1.99 2.65
N ILE A 117 -8.86 -1.09 3.62
CA ILE A 117 -7.81 -0.24 4.19
C ILE A 117 -7.36 -0.86 5.51
N ILE A 118 -6.07 -1.18 5.61
CA ILE A 118 -5.47 -1.87 6.75
C ILE A 118 -4.61 -0.88 7.52
N THR A 119 -4.91 -0.65 8.80
CA THR A 119 -4.13 0.25 9.65
C THR A 119 -2.97 -0.49 10.27
N HIS A 120 -1.84 -0.60 9.58
CA HIS A 120 -0.66 -1.31 10.10
C HIS A 120 -0.03 -0.64 11.31
N LYS A 121 0.04 0.69 11.30
CA LYS A 121 0.55 1.48 12.42
C LYS A 121 -0.37 2.64 12.67
N ASN A 122 -0.62 2.93 13.95
CA ASN A 122 -1.32 4.13 14.39
C ASN A 122 -0.77 4.52 15.76
N ARG A 123 0.04 5.58 15.82
CA ARG A 123 0.70 6.02 17.06
C ARG A 123 -0.29 6.58 18.09
N TYR A 124 -1.46 7.03 17.65
CA TYR A 124 -2.45 7.72 18.49
C TYR A 124 -3.80 6.99 18.55
N GLY A 125 -3.83 5.70 18.23
CA GLY A 125 -5.07 4.93 18.24
C GLY A 125 -4.84 3.45 17.97
N GLU A 126 -5.91 2.76 17.57
CA GLU A 126 -5.86 1.32 17.32
C GLU A 126 -5.15 1.01 16.00
N SER A 127 -4.23 0.02 16.04
CA SER A 127 -3.59 -0.60 14.88
C SER A 127 -4.25 -1.94 14.56
N ASN A 128 -3.87 -2.53 13.42
CA ASN A 128 -4.36 -3.80 12.87
C ASN A 128 -5.88 -3.85 12.62
N LYS A 129 -6.51 -2.70 12.37
CA LYS A 129 -7.91 -2.64 11.91
C LYS A 129 -8.01 -2.73 10.39
N ILE A 130 -9.04 -3.45 9.93
CA ILE A 130 -9.43 -3.49 8.52
C ILE A 130 -10.71 -2.68 8.36
N ILE A 131 -10.64 -1.61 7.57
CA ILE A 131 -11.77 -0.76 7.20
C ILE A 131 -12.20 -1.17 5.80
N ASN A 132 -13.41 -1.70 5.69
CA ASN A 132 -13.97 -2.12 4.40
C ASN A 132 -14.67 -0.94 3.72
N MET A 133 -14.21 -0.62 2.51
CA MET A 133 -14.77 0.40 1.63
C MET A 133 -15.10 -0.19 0.26
N VAL A 134 -15.75 0.63 -0.57
CA VAL A 134 -16.08 0.30 -1.96
C VAL A 134 -15.29 1.24 -2.85
N PHE A 135 -14.53 0.69 -3.79
CA PHE A 135 -13.82 1.44 -4.81
C PHE A 135 -14.59 1.37 -6.13
N ASN A 136 -15.09 2.51 -6.59
CA ASN A 136 -15.72 2.60 -7.89
C ASN A 136 -14.63 2.63 -8.97
N MET A 137 -14.52 1.56 -9.76
CA MET A 137 -13.46 1.41 -10.77
C MET A 137 -13.69 2.28 -12.01
N VAL A 138 -14.89 2.85 -12.19
CA VAL A 138 -15.22 3.75 -13.30
C VAL A 138 -14.92 5.21 -12.92
N THR A 139 -15.29 5.62 -11.71
CA THR A 139 -15.12 7.03 -11.27
C THR A 139 -13.84 7.27 -10.48
N GLY A 140 -13.19 6.20 -9.98
CA GLY A 140 -12.05 6.30 -9.07
C GLY A 140 -12.43 6.69 -7.63
N ASN A 141 -13.72 6.79 -7.31
CA ASN A 141 -14.17 7.19 -5.97
C ASN A 141 -14.08 6.04 -4.97
N ILE A 142 -13.71 6.38 -3.73
CA ILE A 142 -13.77 5.46 -2.60
C ILE A 142 -14.94 5.88 -1.71
N GLU A 143 -15.88 4.95 -1.52
CA GLU A 143 -17.12 5.18 -0.77
C GLU A 143 -17.14 4.29 0.48
N GLY A 144 -17.54 4.87 1.61
CA GLY A 144 -17.84 4.10 2.81
C GLY A 144 -19.08 3.23 2.57
N LYS A 145 -19.13 2.04 3.19
CA LYS A 145 -20.37 1.27 3.22
C LYS A 145 -21.43 2.10 3.95
N ARG A 146 -22.38 2.68 3.22
CA ARG A 146 -23.58 3.28 3.83
C ARG A 146 -24.27 2.17 4.63
N LYS A 147 -24.47 2.43 5.93
CA LYS A 147 -25.30 1.58 6.80
C LYS A 147 -26.75 1.61 6.33
#